data_AF-A0ABD0L7Q9-F1
#
_entry.id   AF-A0ABD0L7Q9-F1
#
_cell.length_a   1.000
_cell.length_b   1.000
_cell.length_c   1.000
_cell.angle_alpha   90.00
_cell.angle_beta   90.00
_cell.angle_gamma   90.00
#
_symmetry.space_group_name_H-M   'P 1'
#
loop_
_entity.id
_entity.type
_entity.pdbx_description
1 polymer ?
#
loop_
_entity_poly.entity_id
_entity_poly.type
_entity_poly.pdbx_seq_one_letter_code
_entity_poly.pdbx_strand_id
1 'polypeptide(L)'
;KHRQHALVSTVKNHAAGLYQVQYIHNQLTLSGHKVEIGYWRLEDIRHVHDDLRKLDRQNPHHVKNFVVDLSSQADYRALLAQIPEVGMNRIGYNYLLTTMDIATLDLKRFQHGGVNITGFQLINLTSSRVTDFLTKWSTLEPTEKERDGLTKTFVHNKKSDRKSYGWRKEVEGGVMINAGET
;
A
#
# COMPACT_ATOMS: atom_id res chain seq x y z
N LYS A 1 30.37 -0.10 29.36
CA LYS A 1 29.67 -0.48 28.10
C LYS A 1 28.16 -0.25 28.28
N HIS A 2 27.63 0.89 27.81
CA HIS A 2 26.20 1.17 27.85
C HIS A 2 25.48 0.28 26.82
N ARG A 3 24.71 -0.71 27.28
CA ARG A 3 23.81 -1.48 26.42
C ARG A 3 22.66 -0.56 26.04
N GLN A 4 22.59 -0.15 24.78
CA GLN A 4 21.44 0.60 24.29
C GLN A 4 20.23 -0.35 24.29
N HIS A 5 19.24 -0.04 25.12
CA HIS A 5 17.91 -0.61 25.02
C HIS A 5 17.21 0.07 23.85
N ALA A 6 16.83 -0.70 22.83
CA ALA A 6 16.07 -0.17 21.70
C ALA A 6 14.61 -0.66 21.80
N LEU A 7 13.66 0.28 21.80
CA LEU A 7 12.25 -0.03 21.62
C LEU A 7 11.93 0.05 20.13
N VAL A 8 11.32 -1.01 19.60
CA VAL A 8 10.86 -1.08 18.21
C VAL A 8 9.38 -1.47 18.21
N SER A 9 8.54 -0.72 17.52
CA SER A 9 7.14 -1.07 17.34
C SER A 9 6.93 -1.61 15.93
N THR A 10 6.37 -2.80 15.81
CA THR A 10 5.96 -3.32 14.50
C THR A 10 4.50 -3.01 14.25
N VAL A 11 4.20 -2.38 13.12
CA VAL A 11 2.85 -2.00 12.68
C VAL A 11 2.44 -2.90 11.51
N LYS A 12 1.30 -3.60 11.62
CA LYS A 12 0.83 -4.57 10.63
C LYS A 12 -0.66 -4.48 10.35
N ASN A 13 -1.09 -4.94 9.18
CA ASN A 13 -2.50 -5.18 8.85
C ASN A 13 -2.83 -6.66 8.56
N HIS A 14 -1.85 -7.58 8.61
CA HIS A 14 -2.07 -9.02 8.42
C HIS A 14 -1.25 -9.89 9.40
N ALA A 15 -1.72 -11.13 9.61
CA ALA A 15 -1.12 -12.07 10.57
C ALA A 15 0.23 -12.66 10.12
N ALA A 16 0.45 -12.78 8.79
CA ALA A 16 1.62 -13.50 8.24
C ALA A 16 2.99 -12.89 8.61
N GLY A 17 3.07 -11.60 8.93
CA GLY A 17 4.34 -10.93 9.22
C GLY A 17 4.99 -11.31 10.57
N LEU A 18 4.32 -12.08 11.44
CA LEU A 18 4.79 -12.36 12.80
C LEU A 18 6.11 -13.15 12.83
N TYR A 19 6.29 -14.10 11.90
CA TYR A 19 7.49 -14.94 11.83
C TYR A 19 8.76 -14.14 11.53
N GLN A 20 8.70 -13.16 10.63
CA GLN A 20 9.86 -12.36 10.25
C GLN A 20 10.35 -11.50 11.41
N VAL A 21 9.42 -10.91 12.17
CA VAL A 21 9.78 -10.10 13.35
C VAL A 21 10.35 -10.99 14.45
N GLN A 22 9.77 -12.17 14.68
CA GLN A 22 10.29 -13.12 15.65
C GLN A 22 11.71 -13.58 15.28
N TYR A 23 11.97 -13.82 14.00
CA TYR A 23 13.31 -14.15 13.51
C TYR A 23 14.30 -13.01 13.79
N ILE A 24 13.95 -11.76 13.45
CA ILE A 24 14.80 -10.59 13.69
C ILE A 24 15.06 -10.40 15.18
N HIS A 25 14.03 -10.50 16.02
CA HIS A 25 14.17 -10.43 17.47
C HIS A 25 15.18 -11.46 18.00
N ASN A 26 15.07 -12.70 17.53
CA ASN A 26 15.96 -13.77 17.95
C ASN A 26 17.41 -13.46 17.55
N GLN A 27 17.65 -13.03 16.31
CA GLN A 27 19.00 -12.68 15.85
C GLN A 27 19.61 -11.49 16.61
N LEU A 28 18.81 -10.47 16.91
CA LEU A 28 19.28 -9.30 17.69
C LEU A 28 19.58 -9.69 19.14
N THR A 29 18.75 -10.55 19.73
CA THR A 29 18.98 -11.07 21.09
C THR A 29 20.25 -11.92 21.15
N LEU A 30 20.44 -12.82 20.18
CA LEU A 30 21.62 -13.68 20.08
C LEU A 30 22.92 -12.88 19.89
N SER A 31 22.85 -11.73 19.21
CA SER A 31 23.99 -10.81 19.06
C SER A 31 24.25 -9.92 20.29
N GLY A 32 23.51 -10.11 21.39
CA GLY A 32 23.72 -9.40 22.65
C GLY A 32 23.04 -8.02 22.73
N HIS A 33 22.20 -7.67 21.75
CA HIS A 33 21.39 -6.46 21.78
C HIS A 33 20.12 -6.72 22.59
N LYS A 34 19.75 -5.78 23.47
CA LYS A 34 18.49 -5.84 24.22
C LYS A 34 17.46 -4.99 23.50
N VAL A 35 16.59 -5.65 22.76
CA VAL A 35 15.55 -5.00 21.94
C VAL A 35 14.19 -5.42 22.48
N GLU A 36 13.37 -4.44 22.82
CA GLU A 36 11.98 -4.66 23.19
C GLU A 36 11.11 -4.39 21.96
N ILE A 37 10.30 -5.39 21.57
CA ILE A 37 9.44 -5.29 20.40
C ILE A 37 7.99 -5.22 20.83
N GLY A 38 7.35 -4.08 20.57
CA GLY A 38 5.91 -3.91 20.64
C GLY A 38 5.25 -4.31 19.31
N TYR A 39 4.04 -4.87 19.38
CA TYR A 39 3.26 -5.25 18.21
C TYR A 39 1.96 -4.46 18.15
N TRP A 40 1.67 -3.87 17.00
CA TRP A 40 0.50 -3.06 16.73
C TRP A 40 -0.19 -3.55 15.47
N ARG A 41 -1.42 -4.01 15.62
CA ARG A 41 -2.28 -4.37 14.51
C ARG A 41 -3.20 -3.21 14.19
N LEU A 42 -3.17 -2.76 12.95
CA LEU A 42 -4.12 -1.80 12.40
C LEU A 42 -5.33 -2.58 11.90
N GLU A 43 -6.49 -2.38 12.53
CA GLU A 43 -7.74 -3.03 12.13
C GLU A 43 -8.34 -2.36 10.88
N ASP A 44 -8.23 -1.04 10.78
CA ASP A 44 -8.65 -0.28 9.60
C ASP A 44 -7.60 0.76 9.21
N ILE A 45 -6.90 0.50 8.11
CA ILE A 45 -5.88 1.39 7.56
C ILE A 45 -6.42 2.77 7.18
N ARG A 46 -7.73 2.89 6.94
CA ARG A 46 -8.38 4.16 6.58
C ARG A 46 -8.63 5.07 7.78
N HIS A 47 -8.57 4.54 9.00
CA HIS A 47 -8.91 5.26 10.23
C HIS A 47 -7.87 5.00 11.34
N VAL A 48 -6.58 5.22 11.04
CA VAL A 48 -5.49 4.86 11.97
C VAL A 48 -5.13 5.97 12.96
N HIS A 49 -5.79 7.12 12.92
CA HIS A 49 -5.41 8.30 13.72
C HIS A 49 -5.35 8.01 15.21
N ASP A 50 -6.33 7.28 15.74
CA ASP A 50 -6.38 6.96 17.16
C ASP A 50 -5.29 5.97 17.57
N ASP A 51 -4.98 5.00 16.71
CA ASP A 51 -3.91 4.03 16.95
C ASP A 51 -2.53 4.69 16.88
N LEU A 52 -2.33 5.59 15.90
CA LEU A 52 -1.12 6.40 15.82
C LEU A 52 -0.97 7.33 17.04
N ARG A 53 -2.05 7.96 17.52
CA ARG A 53 -2.00 8.78 18.74
C ARG A 53 -1.70 7.96 19.99
N LYS A 54 -2.24 6.73 20.09
CA LYS A 54 -1.89 5.81 21.19
C LYS A 54 -0.41 5.47 21.15
N LEU A 55 0.11 5.10 19.97
CA LEU A 55 1.53 4.86 19.72
C LEU A 55 2.39 6.08 20.08
N ASP A 56 1.94 7.28 19.71
CA ASP A 56 2.67 8.50 19.99
C ASP A 56 2.79 8.81 21.49
N ARG A 57 1.77 8.44 22.27
CA ARG A 57 1.78 8.60 23.73
C ARG A 57 2.66 7.58 24.42
N GLN A 58 3.01 6.47 23.76
CA GLN A 58 3.94 5.51 24.33
C GLN A 58 5.35 6.09 24.33
N ASN A 59 5.98 6.05 25.51
CA ASN A 59 7.38 6.45 25.70
C ASN A 59 7.69 7.85 25.14
N PRO A 60 7.02 8.91 25.63
CA PRO A 60 7.00 10.25 25.01
C PRO A 60 8.38 10.91 24.90
N HIS A 61 9.34 10.51 25.75
CA HIS A 61 10.70 11.05 25.77
C HIS A 61 11.73 10.21 24.99
N HIS A 62 11.29 9.14 24.33
CA HIS A 62 12.18 8.23 23.62
C HIS A 62 12.07 8.40 22.11
N VAL A 63 13.17 8.10 21.41
CA VAL A 63 13.17 7.92 19.96
C VAL A 63 12.24 6.76 19.61
N LYS A 64 11.39 6.97 18.61
CA LYS A 64 10.39 6.00 18.17
C LYS A 64 10.85 5.33 16.89
N ASN A 65 11.05 4.02 16.95
CA ASN A 65 11.42 3.20 15.81
C ASN A 65 10.23 2.32 15.42
N PHE A 66 9.79 2.46 14.18
CA PHE A 66 8.67 1.72 13.61
C PHE A 66 9.15 0.81 12.49
N VAL A 67 8.80 -0.47 12.57
CA VAL A 67 8.87 -1.38 11.41
C VAL A 67 7.45 -1.51 10.88
N VAL A 68 7.22 -1.04 9.67
CA VAL A 68 5.88 -1.00 9.05
C VAL A 68 5.82 -2.11 8.02
N ASP A 69 4.94 -3.08 8.26
CA ASP A 69 4.76 -4.28 7.45
C ASP A 69 3.29 -4.44 7.04
N LEU A 70 2.96 -3.90 5.87
CA LEU A 70 1.60 -3.86 5.32
C LEU A 70 1.48 -4.66 4.03
N SER A 71 0.30 -5.20 3.77
CA SER A 71 0.02 -6.13 2.66
C SER A 71 0.07 -5.50 1.26
N SER A 72 -0.15 -4.20 1.12
CA SER A 72 -0.26 -3.57 -0.20
C SER A 72 0.34 -2.17 -0.24
N GLN A 73 0.75 -1.73 -1.44
CA GLN A 73 1.20 -0.36 -1.65
C GLN A 73 0.10 0.68 -1.37
N ALA A 74 -1.17 0.33 -1.54
CA ALA A 74 -2.28 1.20 -1.18
C ALA A 74 -2.33 1.44 0.34
N ASP A 75 -2.07 0.40 1.14
CA ASP A 75 -2.04 0.50 2.61
C ASP A 75 -0.89 1.39 3.08
N TYR A 76 0.31 1.24 2.49
CA TYR A 76 1.44 2.13 2.76
C TYR A 76 1.10 3.59 2.45
N ARG A 77 0.48 3.86 1.29
CA ARG A 77 0.05 5.22 0.92
C ARG A 77 -0.97 5.78 1.90
N ALA A 78 -1.96 4.98 2.30
CA ALA A 78 -2.99 5.38 3.25
C ALA A 78 -2.39 5.71 4.63
N LEU A 79 -1.46 4.90 5.13
CA LEU A 79 -0.76 5.15 6.40
C LEU A 79 0.11 6.42 6.31
N LEU A 80 0.92 6.55 5.25
CA LEU A 80 1.82 7.68 5.07
C LEU A 80 1.08 9.00 4.90
N ALA A 81 -0.14 8.98 4.34
CA ALA A 81 -1.01 10.16 4.30
C ALA A 81 -1.41 10.63 5.70
N GLN A 82 -1.67 9.70 6.64
CA GLN A 82 -2.19 10.01 7.97
C GLN A 82 -1.09 10.33 9.00
N ILE A 83 0.14 9.80 8.87
CA ILE A 83 1.24 10.02 9.83
C ILE A 83 1.52 11.52 10.11
N PRO A 84 1.62 12.41 9.10
CA PRO A 84 1.85 13.83 9.36
C PRO A 84 0.67 14.52 10.05
N GLU A 85 -0.56 14.04 9.86
CA GLU A 85 -1.77 14.64 10.43
C GLU A 85 -1.85 14.49 11.96
N VAL A 86 -1.13 13.51 12.51
CA VAL A 86 -0.96 13.29 13.94
C VAL A 86 0.40 13.77 14.47
N GLY A 87 1.21 14.45 13.63
CA GLY A 87 2.49 15.04 14.02
C GLY A 87 3.62 14.04 14.25
N MET A 88 3.48 12.80 13.78
CA MET A 88 4.49 11.75 13.90
C MET A 88 5.53 11.75 12.77
N ASN A 89 5.72 12.89 12.10
CA ASN A 89 6.67 13.11 11.01
C ASN A 89 7.81 14.07 11.40
N ARG A 90 8.16 14.15 12.70
CA ARG A 90 9.20 15.04 13.22
C ARG A 90 10.51 14.33 13.58
N ILE A 91 11.53 15.08 13.99
CA ILE A 91 12.78 14.53 14.56
C ILE A 91 12.47 13.58 15.72
N GLY A 92 13.19 12.45 15.76
CA GLY A 92 13.01 11.40 16.78
C GLY A 92 12.08 10.27 16.35
N TYR A 93 11.55 10.30 15.12
CA TYR A 93 10.76 9.23 14.53
C TYR A 93 11.56 8.58 13.39
N ASN A 94 11.62 7.26 13.40
CA ASN A 94 12.28 6.45 12.39
C ASN A 94 11.31 5.37 11.89
N TYR A 95 11.08 5.32 10.58
CA TYR A 95 10.24 4.32 9.94
C TYR A 95 11.07 3.44 9.01
N LEU A 96 10.99 2.13 9.19
CA LEU A 96 11.46 1.13 8.23
C LEU A 96 10.23 0.52 7.55
N LEU A 97 10.02 0.83 6.28
CA LEU A 97 8.97 0.25 5.45
C LEU A 97 9.46 -1.06 4.84
N THR A 98 8.76 -2.17 5.05
CA THR A 98 9.17 -3.48 4.50
C THR A 98 8.81 -3.64 3.02
N THR A 99 8.18 -2.64 2.40
CA THR A 99 7.94 -2.63 0.95
C THR A 99 9.25 -2.69 0.15
N MET A 100 9.21 -3.42 -0.97
CA MET A 100 10.32 -3.58 -1.91
C MET A 100 10.32 -2.57 -3.06
N ASP A 101 9.37 -1.64 -3.05
CA ASP A 101 9.21 -0.61 -4.08
C ASP A 101 8.92 0.74 -3.42
N ILE A 102 9.86 1.20 -2.60
CA ILE A 102 9.75 2.48 -1.88
C ILE A 102 9.68 3.68 -2.83
N ALA A 103 10.29 3.60 -4.02
CA ALA A 103 10.35 4.71 -4.97
C ALA A 103 8.97 5.14 -5.49
N THR A 104 7.95 4.28 -5.42
CA THR A 104 6.59 4.63 -5.85
C THR A 104 5.79 5.36 -4.78
N LEU A 105 6.27 5.43 -3.54
CA LEU A 105 5.61 6.14 -2.44
C LEU A 105 5.88 7.64 -2.50
N ASP A 106 4.86 8.46 -2.22
CA ASP A 106 5.01 9.91 -2.12
C ASP A 106 5.52 10.29 -0.73
N LEU A 107 6.82 10.62 -0.66
CA LEU A 107 7.49 11.01 0.59
C LEU A 107 7.69 12.53 0.72
N LYS A 108 7.12 13.36 -0.18
CA LYS A 108 7.33 14.82 -0.18
C LYS A 108 6.98 15.47 1.16
N ARG A 109 5.91 15.00 1.82
CA ARG A 109 5.44 15.52 3.13
C ARG A 109 6.37 15.22 4.31
N PHE A 110 7.40 14.41 4.11
CA PHE A 110 8.36 14.02 5.15
C PHE A 110 9.71 14.74 5.01
N GLN A 111 9.96 15.43 3.89
CA GLN A 111 11.27 16.04 3.56
C GLN A 111 11.72 17.14 4.54
N HIS A 112 10.77 17.85 5.16
CA HIS A 112 11.05 18.99 6.04
C HIS A 112 10.80 18.72 7.52
N GLY A 113 10.32 17.53 7.87
CA GLY A 113 9.98 17.20 9.26
C GLY A 113 11.15 16.71 10.11
N GLY A 114 12.24 16.25 9.48
CA GLY A 114 13.39 15.66 10.18
C GLY A 114 13.15 14.23 10.70
N VAL A 115 12.04 13.62 10.30
CA VAL A 115 11.77 12.17 10.41
C VAL A 115 12.64 11.39 9.44
N ASN A 116 13.06 10.20 9.86
CA ASN A 116 13.76 9.26 8.98
C ASN A 116 12.78 8.24 8.42
N ILE A 117 12.75 8.11 7.09
CA ILE A 117 12.05 7.03 6.39
C ILE A 117 13.08 6.21 5.63
N THR A 118 13.08 4.92 5.88
CA THR A 118 13.93 3.92 5.24
C THR A 118 13.03 2.85 4.64
N GLY A 119 13.44 2.26 3.52
CA GLY A 119 12.80 1.09 2.95
C GLY A 119 13.64 0.55 1.80
N PHE A 120 13.06 -0.36 1.02
CA PHE A 120 13.80 -1.11 0.02
C PHE A 120 13.29 -0.79 -1.39
N GLN A 121 14.22 -0.76 -2.34
CA GLN A 121 13.93 -0.73 -3.77
C GLN A 121 14.60 -1.94 -4.41
N LEU A 122 13.81 -2.89 -4.90
CA LEU A 122 14.33 -4.09 -5.54
C LEU A 122 14.93 -3.78 -6.92
N ILE A 123 14.25 -2.92 -7.66
CA ILE A 123 14.61 -2.59 -9.04
C ILE A 123 15.43 -1.31 -9.05
N ASN A 124 16.70 -1.40 -9.47
CA ASN A 124 17.52 -0.21 -9.68
C ASN A 124 17.12 0.48 -11.00
N LEU A 125 16.27 1.51 -10.90
CA LEU A 125 15.78 2.29 -12.03
C LEU A 125 16.85 3.16 -12.72
N THR A 126 18.05 3.27 -12.15
CA THR A 126 19.18 3.97 -12.81
C THR A 126 20.00 3.07 -13.72
N SER A 127 19.76 1.74 -13.68
CA SER A 127 20.44 0.79 -14.54
C SER A 127 19.96 0.91 -15.98
N SER A 128 20.88 1.14 -16.93
CA SER A 128 20.56 1.18 -18.37
C SER A 128 19.79 -0.05 -18.84
N ARG A 129 20.22 -1.25 -18.41
CA ARG A 129 19.54 -2.51 -18.72
C ARG A 129 18.07 -2.51 -18.26
N VAL A 130 17.79 -1.98 -17.07
CA VAL A 130 16.43 -1.89 -16.53
C VAL A 130 15.63 -0.86 -17.33
N THR A 131 16.21 0.30 -17.63
CA THR A 131 15.55 1.34 -18.43
C THR A 131 15.22 0.87 -19.84
N ASP A 132 16.13 0.16 -20.50
CA ASP A 132 15.91 -0.43 -21.84
C ASP A 132 14.79 -1.47 -21.79
N PHE A 133 14.79 -2.33 -20.77
CA PHE A 133 13.75 -3.32 -20.54
C PHE A 133 12.38 -2.64 -20.34
N LEU A 134 12.29 -1.64 -19.47
CA LEU A 134 11.03 -0.93 -19.18
C LEU A 134 10.51 -0.20 -20.43
N THR A 135 11.40 0.43 -21.20
CA THR A 135 11.05 1.10 -22.46
C THR A 135 10.46 0.10 -23.44
N LYS A 136 11.15 -1.03 -23.67
CA LYS A 136 10.64 -2.08 -24.54
C LYS A 136 9.30 -2.64 -24.04
N TRP A 137 9.21 -2.94 -22.74
CA TRP A 137 8.00 -3.46 -22.11
C TRP A 137 6.80 -2.53 -22.30
N SER A 138 7.00 -1.21 -22.16
CA SER A 138 5.94 -0.21 -22.35
C SER A 138 5.38 -0.12 -23.78
N THR A 139 6.15 -0.59 -24.76
CA THR A 139 5.78 -0.58 -26.18
C THR A 139 5.21 -1.90 -26.69
N LEU A 140 5.16 -2.94 -25.85
CA LEU A 140 4.56 -4.20 -26.23
C LEU A 140 3.03 -4.01 -26.33
N GLU A 141 2.50 -4.01 -27.55
CA GLU A 141 1.07 -4.19 -27.79
C GLU A 141 0.63 -5.54 -27.20
N PRO A 142 -0.54 -5.63 -26.55
CA PRO A 142 -1.12 -6.92 -26.17
C PRO A 142 -1.22 -7.78 -27.43
N THR A 143 -0.75 -9.03 -27.35
CA THR A 143 -0.80 -9.94 -28.49
C THR A 143 -2.25 -10.13 -28.96
N GLU A 144 -2.47 -10.41 -30.24
CA GLU A 144 -3.83 -10.62 -30.79
C GLU A 144 -4.62 -11.69 -30.00
N LYS A 145 -3.94 -12.70 -29.44
CA LYS A 145 -4.55 -13.71 -28.55
C LYS A 145 -5.05 -13.13 -27.22
N GLU A 146 -4.37 -12.12 -26.68
CA GLU A 146 -4.80 -11.41 -25.46
C GLU A 146 -5.93 -10.42 -25.77
N ARG A 147 -5.90 -9.76 -26.93
CA ARG A 147 -7.02 -8.93 -27.43
C ARG A 147 -8.29 -9.77 -27.62
N ASP A 148 -8.18 -10.98 -28.18
CA ASP A 148 -9.31 -11.88 -28.40
C ASP A 148 -9.87 -12.50 -27.10
N GLY A 149 -9.05 -12.59 -26.05
CA GLY A 149 -9.49 -12.97 -24.69
C GLY A 149 -10.28 -11.86 -23.98
N LEU A 150 -9.88 -10.61 -24.17
CA LEU A 150 -10.61 -9.43 -23.66
C LEU A 150 -11.97 -9.28 -24.37
N THR A 151 -12.03 -9.40 -25.70
CA THR A 151 -13.29 -9.30 -26.45
C THR A 151 -14.28 -10.42 -26.10
N LYS A 152 -13.81 -11.65 -25.87
CA LYS A 152 -14.67 -12.76 -25.42
C LYS A 152 -15.26 -12.54 -24.04
N THR A 153 -14.54 -11.87 -23.13
CA THR A 153 -15.05 -11.55 -21.79
C THR A 153 -16.16 -10.49 -21.85
N PHE A 154 -16.03 -9.48 -22.73
CA PHE A 154 -17.09 -8.49 -22.98
C PHE A 154 -18.32 -9.06 -23.71
N VAL A 155 -18.14 -10.08 -24.57
CA VAL A 155 -19.25 -10.76 -25.26
C VAL A 155 -19.95 -11.78 -24.34
N HIS A 156 -19.23 -12.41 -23.41
CA HIS A 156 -19.82 -13.37 -22.46
C HIS A 156 -20.65 -12.69 -21.36
N ASN A 157 -20.36 -11.43 -21.00
CA ASN A 157 -21.12 -10.65 -20.01
C ASN A 157 -22.31 -9.86 -20.59
N LYS A 158 -22.76 -10.17 -21.82
CA LYS A 158 -24.03 -9.65 -22.38
C LYS A 158 -25.14 -10.71 -22.49
N LYS A 159 -24.85 -11.99 -22.18
CA LYS A 159 -25.83 -13.08 -22.30
C LYS A 159 -26.36 -13.64 -20.98
N SER A 160 -25.88 -13.21 -19.81
CA SER A 160 -26.38 -13.74 -18.52
C SER A 160 -27.51 -12.95 -17.86
N ASP A 161 -27.85 -11.74 -18.31
CA ASP A 161 -28.88 -10.91 -17.64
C ASP A 161 -30.22 -10.86 -18.38
N ARG A 162 -30.72 -12.02 -18.84
CA ARG A 162 -32.15 -12.19 -19.11
C ARG A 162 -32.79 -13.07 -18.04
N LYS A 163 -33.00 -12.49 -16.86
CA LYS A 163 -34.10 -12.89 -15.97
C LYS A 163 -35.07 -11.72 -15.79
N SER A 164 -36.25 -11.97 -16.36
CA SER A 164 -37.54 -11.34 -16.17
C SER A 164 -37.75 -10.64 -14.83
N TYR A 165 -37.97 -9.32 -14.88
CA TYR A 165 -38.97 -8.64 -14.06
C TYR A 165 -39.75 -7.68 -14.96
N GLY A 166 -41.07 -7.90 -14.98
CA GLY A 166 -41.99 -7.20 -15.86
C GLY A 166 -42.18 -5.75 -15.47
N TRP A 167 -42.23 -4.89 -16.49
CA TRP A 167 -42.90 -3.60 -16.44
C TRP A 167 -43.75 -3.43 -17.69
N ARG A 168 -45.03 -3.12 -17.46
CA ARG A 168 -46.04 -2.79 -18.47
C ARG A 168 -45.60 -1.55 -19.24
N LYS A 169 -45.78 -1.60 -20.56
CA LYS A 169 -45.63 -0.47 -21.48
C LYS A 169 -46.99 0.22 -21.55
N GLU A 170 -47.12 1.38 -20.91
CA GLU A 170 -48.16 2.36 -21.24
C GLU A 170 -47.56 3.33 -22.26
N VAL A 171 -48.26 3.52 -23.36
CA VAL A 171 -47.93 4.42 -24.47
C VAL A 171 -48.95 5.55 -24.45
N GLU A 172 -48.51 6.77 -24.15
CA GLU A 172 -49.17 7.99 -24.66
C GLU A 172 -48.13 9.04 -25.03
N GLY A 173 -48.16 9.44 -26.31
CA GLY A 173 -47.80 10.79 -26.77
C GLY A 173 -46.33 11.16 -26.89
N GLY A 174 -45.71 10.95 -28.06
CA GLY A 174 -44.47 11.64 -28.41
C GLY A 174 -43.73 11.06 -29.62
N VAL A 175 -44.02 11.63 -30.79
CA VAL A 175 -43.51 11.32 -32.14
C VAL A 175 -42.02 10.94 -32.21
N MET A 176 -41.71 9.79 -32.82
CA MET A 176 -40.40 9.46 -33.39
C MET A 176 -40.52 9.48 -34.92
N ILE A 177 -39.83 10.42 -35.55
CA ILE A 177 -39.60 10.43 -37.00
C ILE A 177 -38.54 9.38 -37.35
N ASN A 178 -38.87 8.47 -38.26
CA ASN A 178 -37.91 7.57 -38.88
C ASN A 178 -37.93 7.86 -40.39
N ALA A 179 -36.80 8.24 -40.95
CA ALA A 179 -36.59 8.22 -42.39
C ALA A 179 -35.10 8.08 -42.68
N GLY A 180 -34.74 7.00 -43.37
CA GLY A 180 -33.51 6.92 -44.16
C GLY A 180 -32.64 5.71 -43.88
N GLU A 181 -32.89 4.62 -44.58
CA GLU A 181 -31.81 3.79 -45.13
C GLU A 181 -31.29 4.46 -46.41
N THR A 182 -29.96 4.62 -46.50
CA THR A 182 -29.11 4.18 -47.62
C THR A 182 -27.73 3.91 -47.06
#